data_AF-A0A8T6GGT1-F1
#
_entry.id   AF-A0A8T6GGT1-F1
#
_cell.length_a   1.000
_cell.length_b   1.000
_cell.length_c   1.000
_cell.angle_alpha   90.00
_cell.angle_beta   90.00
_cell.angle_gamma   90.00
#
_symmetry.space_group_name_H-M   'P 1'
#
loop_
_entity.id
_entity.type
_entity.pdbx_description
1 polymer ?
#
loop_
_entity_poly.entity_id
_entity_poly.type
_entity_poly.pdbx_seq_one_letter_code
_entity_poly.pdbx_strand_id
1 'polypeptide(L)'
;MAQSVALTDLLNDNYWACSSIQNEQGFNHTAYGYETHLPTEVRDRLLQTDDPTALAIRFAPDYLVTQVAGSASEILKLEYKTTTTPRYSTGDRQWNIGQIEADPWEYYLRLRNAGERLALFIYCSFHSRPLLCDYPITEWQESTRQKVRATQTGSSTDYYNLDLTQLRTFSQFMAEEFGVHTGISDPLIRNVLASVQIHPLLQTRHDTRSPCHEDLDYATGFNWEIP
;
A
#
# COMPACT_ATOMS: atom_id res chain seq x y z
N MET A 1 4.33 -5.35 -7.52
CA MET A 1 5.16 -4.26 -8.08
C MET A 1 4.47 -3.47 -9.18
N ALA A 2 4.14 -4.04 -10.36
CA ALA A 2 3.52 -3.28 -11.46
C ALA A 2 2.24 -2.53 -11.03
N GLN A 3 1.47 -3.10 -10.11
CA GLN A 3 0.30 -2.45 -9.49
C GLN A 3 0.70 -1.30 -8.55
N SER A 4 1.63 -1.51 -7.62
CA SER A 4 2.13 -0.43 -6.75
C SER A 4 2.70 0.74 -7.55
N VAL A 5 3.45 0.47 -8.62
CA VAL A 5 3.95 1.49 -9.55
C VAL A 5 2.79 2.22 -10.23
N ALA A 6 1.82 1.49 -10.78
CA ALA A 6 0.65 2.11 -11.40
C ALA A 6 -0.15 3.00 -10.42
N LEU A 7 -0.32 2.55 -9.18
CA LEU A 7 -0.98 3.35 -8.14
C LEU A 7 -0.18 4.61 -7.81
N THR A 8 1.14 4.47 -7.67
CA THR A 8 2.06 5.60 -7.45
C THR A 8 1.99 6.61 -8.59
N ASP A 9 2.03 6.16 -9.84
CA ASP A 9 1.97 7.04 -11.01
C ASP A 9 0.65 7.80 -11.02
N LEU A 10 -0.48 7.13 -10.76
CA LEU A 10 -1.78 7.80 -10.65
C LEU A 10 -1.81 8.86 -9.53
N LEU A 11 -1.24 8.55 -8.36
CA LEU A 11 -1.16 9.51 -7.25
C LEU A 11 -0.22 10.67 -7.59
N ASN A 12 0.91 10.42 -8.24
CA ASN A 12 1.83 11.48 -8.66
C ASN A 12 1.16 12.42 -9.65
N ASP A 13 0.52 11.86 -10.69
CA ASP A 13 -0.07 12.63 -11.78
C ASP A 13 -1.29 13.46 -11.34
N ASN A 14 -2.06 12.97 -10.36
CA ASN A 14 -3.33 13.60 -9.99
C ASN A 14 -3.33 14.27 -8.61
N TYR A 15 -2.55 13.77 -7.66
CA TYR A 15 -2.56 14.22 -6.27
C TYR A 15 -1.28 14.98 -5.90
N TRP A 16 -0.12 14.32 -5.94
CA TRP A 16 1.14 14.88 -5.46
C TRP A 16 1.67 16.02 -6.34
N ALA A 17 1.37 16.00 -7.65
CA ALA A 17 1.69 17.10 -8.57
C ALA A 17 0.69 18.28 -8.49
N CYS A 18 -0.35 18.20 -7.67
CA CYS A 18 -1.34 19.28 -7.58
C CYS A 18 -0.72 20.55 -6.97
N SER A 19 -0.89 21.69 -7.64
CA SER A 19 -0.38 22.99 -7.18
C SER A 19 -0.92 23.41 -5.81
N SER A 20 -2.17 23.05 -5.48
CA SER A 20 -2.76 23.30 -4.17
C SER A 20 -1.98 22.59 -3.06
N ILE A 21 -1.63 21.32 -3.26
CA ILE A 21 -0.85 20.51 -2.31
C ILE A 21 0.59 21.02 -2.20
N GLN A 22 1.21 21.36 -3.33
CA GLN A 22 2.57 21.90 -3.37
C GLN A 22 2.69 23.24 -2.64
N ASN A 23 1.70 24.12 -2.80
CA ASN A 23 1.69 25.42 -2.11
C ASN A 23 1.54 25.29 -0.60
N GLU A 24 0.76 24.31 -0.12
CA GLU A 24 0.55 24.12 1.32
C GLU A 24 1.73 23.43 2.00
N GLN A 25 2.31 22.39 1.39
CA GLN A 25 3.21 21.47 2.10
C GLN A 25 4.43 20.98 1.29
N GLY A 26 4.57 21.36 0.01
CA GLY A 26 5.81 21.12 -0.74
C GLY A 26 6.26 19.66 -0.83
N PHE A 27 5.35 18.73 -1.12
CA PHE A 27 5.66 17.31 -1.23
C PHE A 27 6.46 16.98 -2.50
N ASN A 28 7.55 16.23 -2.36
CA ASN A 28 8.27 15.60 -3.47
C ASN A 28 8.42 14.10 -3.25
N HIS A 29 8.08 13.32 -4.26
CA HIS A 29 8.09 11.86 -4.22
C HIS A 29 9.26 11.32 -5.03
N THR A 30 10.20 10.64 -4.37
CA THR A 30 11.41 10.08 -4.99
C THR A 30 11.43 8.59 -4.79
N ALA A 31 11.60 7.84 -5.87
CA ALA A 31 11.67 6.41 -5.82
C ALA A 31 13.04 5.93 -5.30
N TYR A 32 13.05 4.94 -4.41
CA TYR A 32 14.23 4.57 -3.59
C TYR A 32 14.35 3.06 -3.30
N GLY A 33 13.28 2.28 -3.45
CA GLY A 33 13.24 0.87 -3.06
C GLY A 33 14.13 -0.07 -3.89
N TYR A 34 14.40 -1.24 -3.30
CA TYR A 34 15.25 -2.26 -3.92
C TYR A 34 14.63 -2.88 -5.17
N GLU A 35 13.31 -3.10 -5.14
CA GLU A 35 12.57 -3.67 -6.24
C GLU A 35 12.46 -2.67 -7.41
N THR A 36 12.50 -1.37 -7.13
CA THR A 36 12.27 -0.31 -8.11
C THR A 36 13.56 0.23 -8.74
N HIS A 37 14.69 0.23 -8.02
CA HIS A 37 15.93 0.89 -8.49
C HIS A 37 17.15 -0.01 -8.66
N LEU A 38 17.12 -1.24 -8.17
CA LEU A 38 18.29 -2.12 -8.30
C LEU A 38 18.23 -2.92 -9.61
N PRO A 39 19.38 -3.04 -10.32
CA PRO A 39 19.49 -3.96 -11.44
C PRO A 39 19.09 -5.39 -11.05
N THR A 40 18.47 -6.13 -11.97
CA THR A 40 18.02 -7.52 -11.73
C THR A 40 19.12 -8.40 -11.14
N GLU A 41 20.33 -8.32 -11.67
CA GLU A 41 21.48 -9.09 -11.18
C GLU A 41 21.82 -8.80 -9.71
N VAL A 42 21.62 -7.55 -9.25
CA VAL A 42 21.83 -7.17 -7.86
C VAL A 42 20.71 -7.73 -6.98
N ARG A 43 19.45 -7.64 -7.42
CA ARG A 43 18.31 -8.24 -6.72
C ARG A 43 18.45 -9.74 -6.55
N ASP A 44 18.84 -10.45 -7.61
CA ASP A 44 19.04 -11.90 -7.58
C ASP A 44 20.11 -12.31 -6.56
N ARG A 45 21.18 -11.52 -6.42
CA ARG A 45 22.21 -11.74 -5.39
C ARG A 45 21.72 -11.45 -3.98
N LEU A 46 20.93 -10.38 -3.80
CA LEU A 46 20.32 -10.04 -2.52
C LEU A 46 19.32 -11.12 -2.07
N LEU A 47 18.58 -11.73 -2.99
CA LEU A 47 17.67 -12.84 -2.69
C LEU A 47 18.39 -14.07 -2.13
N GLN A 48 19.65 -14.28 -2.49
CA GLN A 48 20.47 -15.42 -2.05
C GLN A 48 21.19 -15.18 -0.72
N THR A 49 21.05 -13.98 -0.14
CA THR A 49 21.86 -13.54 1.00
C THR A 49 20.97 -13.19 2.19
N ASP A 50 21.24 -13.80 3.35
CA ASP A 50 20.53 -13.53 4.62
C ASP A 50 21.27 -12.50 5.50
N ASP A 51 22.21 -11.74 4.93
CA ASP A 51 22.93 -10.68 5.64
C ASP A 51 21.96 -9.56 6.06
N PRO A 52 22.05 -9.02 7.28
CA PRO A 52 21.17 -7.94 7.75
C PRO A 52 21.13 -6.71 6.81
N THR A 53 22.24 -6.35 6.18
CA THR A 53 22.29 -5.26 5.20
C THR A 53 21.55 -5.64 3.93
N ALA A 54 21.74 -6.87 3.45
CA ALA A 54 21.01 -7.38 2.30
C ALA A 54 19.50 -7.42 2.56
N LEU A 55 19.07 -7.81 3.75
CA LEU A 55 17.66 -7.77 4.18
C LEU A 55 17.14 -6.33 4.30
N ALA A 56 17.92 -5.41 4.86
CA ALA A 56 17.54 -4.00 4.97
C ALA A 56 17.36 -3.35 3.60
N ILE A 57 18.20 -3.73 2.63
CA ILE A 57 18.03 -3.33 1.22
C ILE A 57 16.78 -4.01 0.67
N ARG A 58 16.67 -5.34 0.74
CA ARG A 58 15.54 -6.13 0.22
C ARG A 58 14.18 -5.75 0.80
N PHE A 59 14.12 -5.07 1.93
CA PHE A 59 12.84 -4.63 2.49
C PHE A 59 12.77 -3.11 2.63
N ALA A 60 13.71 -2.39 1.99
CA ALA A 60 13.70 -0.94 1.93
C ALA A 60 12.36 -0.47 1.33
N PRO A 61 11.72 0.54 1.94
CA PRO A 61 10.49 1.12 1.41
C PRO A 61 10.66 1.60 -0.02
N ASP A 62 9.61 1.44 -0.82
CA ASP A 62 9.64 1.75 -2.25
C ASP A 62 10.00 3.21 -2.56
N TYR A 63 9.59 4.15 -1.71
CA TYR A 63 9.73 5.58 -1.98
C TYR A 63 10.12 6.40 -0.74
N LEU A 64 10.72 7.55 -1.01
CA LEU A 64 10.97 8.63 -0.08
C LEU A 64 10.09 9.80 -0.47
N VAL A 65 9.31 10.28 0.47
CA VAL A 65 8.58 11.54 0.35
C VAL A 65 9.26 12.57 1.21
N THR A 66 9.70 13.64 0.56
CA THR A 66 10.20 14.82 1.27
C THR A 66 9.09 15.84 1.33
N GLN A 67 8.76 16.26 2.55
CA GLN A 67 7.86 17.38 2.79
C GLN A 67 8.72 18.60 3.09
N VAL A 68 8.54 19.65 2.31
CA VAL A 68 9.23 20.92 2.52
C VAL A 68 8.26 21.87 3.22
N ALA A 69 8.30 21.89 4.55
CA ALA A 69 7.54 22.81 5.38
C ALA A 69 8.48 23.91 5.91
N GLY A 70 8.55 25.04 5.21
CA GLY A 70 9.41 26.15 5.60
C GLY A 70 10.91 25.83 5.48
N SER A 71 11.67 25.92 6.58
CA SER A 71 13.13 25.70 6.61
C SER A 71 13.56 24.29 7.01
N ALA A 72 12.61 23.40 7.31
CA ALA A 72 12.89 22.01 7.68
C ALA A 72 12.33 21.08 6.59
N SER A 73 13.14 20.12 6.17
CA SER A 73 12.69 19.02 5.30
C SER A 73 12.51 17.77 6.15
N GLU A 74 11.29 17.26 6.21
CA GLU A 74 10.99 15.98 6.83
C GLU A 74 11.00 14.87 5.76
N ILE A 75 11.53 13.71 6.12
CA ILE A 75 11.57 12.54 5.24
C ILE A 75 10.59 11.50 5.77
N LEU A 76 9.59 11.19 4.95
CA LEU A 76 8.67 10.09 5.13
C LEU A 76 9.11 8.96 4.20
N LYS A 77 9.32 7.77 4.75
CA LYS A 77 9.47 6.55 3.96
C LYS A 77 8.07 6.06 3.61
N LEU A 78 7.83 5.75 2.35
CA LEU A 78 6.55 5.26 1.85
C LEU A 78 6.70 3.88 1.23
N GLU A 79 5.75 3.03 1.58
CA GLU A 79 5.62 1.70 1.02
C GLU A 79 4.20 1.52 0.49
N TYR A 80 4.07 1.06 -0.76
CA TYR A 80 2.78 0.88 -1.42
C TYR A 80 2.40 -0.59 -1.53
N LYS A 81 1.27 -0.95 -0.91
CA LYS A 81 0.68 -2.29 -1.02
C LYS A 81 -0.65 -2.22 -1.75
N THR A 82 -0.89 -3.24 -2.57
CA THR A 82 -2.14 -3.41 -3.31
C THR A 82 -2.74 -4.77 -2.93
N THR A 83 -4.02 -4.77 -2.56
CA THR A 83 -4.78 -5.96 -2.22
C THR A 83 -6.02 -6.03 -3.09
N THR A 84 -6.11 -7.01 -3.99
CA THR A 84 -7.14 -7.06 -5.04
C THR A 84 -7.98 -8.34 -5.05
N THR A 85 -7.72 -9.26 -4.13
CA THR A 85 -8.49 -10.50 -4.01
C THR A 85 -9.03 -10.64 -2.59
N PRO A 86 -10.36 -10.67 -2.41
CA PRO A 86 -10.95 -10.90 -1.10
C PRO A 86 -10.65 -12.32 -0.60
N ARG A 87 -10.61 -12.51 0.72
CA ARG A 87 -10.29 -13.80 1.34
C ARG A 87 -11.54 -14.51 1.81
N TYR A 88 -12.14 -15.34 0.95
CA TYR A 88 -13.35 -16.09 1.29
C TYR A 88 -13.24 -16.98 2.54
N SER A 89 -12.02 -17.38 2.91
CA SER A 89 -11.76 -18.15 4.12
C SER A 89 -12.04 -17.39 5.43
N THR A 90 -12.17 -16.06 5.40
CA THR A 90 -12.47 -15.24 6.59
C THR A 90 -13.94 -14.85 6.72
N GLY A 91 -14.82 -15.42 5.88
CA GLY A 91 -16.27 -15.18 5.93
C GLY A 91 -16.61 -13.70 5.75
N ASP A 92 -17.50 -13.19 6.59
CA ASP A 92 -18.00 -11.80 6.49
C ASP A 92 -16.89 -10.74 6.62
N ARG A 93 -15.76 -11.08 7.25
CA ARG A 93 -14.62 -10.16 7.41
C ARG A 93 -13.75 -10.06 6.17
N GLN A 94 -14.01 -10.85 5.12
CA GLN A 94 -13.20 -10.86 3.89
C GLN A 94 -13.02 -9.49 3.24
N TRP A 95 -13.96 -8.57 3.48
CA TRP A 95 -13.93 -7.22 2.93
C TRP A 95 -13.01 -6.26 3.68
N ASN A 96 -12.63 -6.63 4.91
CA ASN A 96 -11.90 -5.80 5.86
C ASN A 96 -10.48 -6.29 6.14
N ILE A 97 -10.02 -7.29 5.39
CA ILE A 97 -8.72 -7.91 5.62
C ILE A 97 -7.79 -7.70 4.43
N GLY A 98 -6.62 -7.11 4.70
CA GLY A 98 -5.52 -6.95 3.76
C GLY A 98 -4.45 -8.01 3.99
N GLN A 99 -3.78 -8.46 2.93
CA GLN A 99 -2.65 -9.38 3.08
C GLN A 99 -1.33 -8.66 2.83
N ILE A 100 -0.35 -8.92 3.69
CA ILE A 100 1.00 -8.42 3.51
C ILE A 100 2.00 -9.54 3.76
N GLU A 101 3.09 -9.57 3.00
CA GLU A 101 4.17 -10.53 3.21
C GLU A 101 4.79 -10.34 4.59
N ALA A 102 5.14 -11.47 5.23
CA ALA A 102 5.53 -11.48 6.63
C ALA A 102 6.86 -10.77 6.90
N ASP A 103 7.88 -11.05 6.08
CA ASP A 103 9.22 -10.52 6.31
C ASP A 103 9.29 -8.99 6.08
N PRO A 104 8.71 -8.42 5.00
CA PRO A 104 8.62 -6.96 4.86
C PRO A 104 7.86 -6.32 6.01
N TRP A 105 6.72 -6.90 6.43
CA TRP A 105 5.93 -6.36 7.53
C TRP A 105 6.70 -6.33 8.86
N GLU A 106 7.39 -7.42 9.22
CA GLU A 106 8.26 -7.46 10.39
C GLU A 106 9.37 -6.41 10.30
N TYR A 107 9.92 -6.17 9.12
CA TYR A 107 10.90 -5.11 8.89
C TYR A 107 10.31 -3.71 9.07
N TYR A 108 9.10 -3.46 8.56
CA TYR A 108 8.41 -2.18 8.71
C TYR A 108 8.16 -1.84 10.18
N LEU A 109 7.74 -2.83 10.97
CA LEU A 109 7.61 -2.67 12.43
C LEU A 109 8.95 -2.36 13.11
N ARG A 110 10.05 -2.99 12.68
CA ARG A 110 11.39 -2.68 13.20
C ARG A 110 11.82 -1.25 12.87
N LEU A 111 11.62 -0.80 11.63
CA LEU A 111 11.89 0.59 11.24
C LEU A 111 11.09 1.56 12.11
N ARG A 112 9.79 1.28 12.30
CA ARG A 112 8.94 2.13 13.13
C ARG A 112 9.40 2.18 14.58
N ASN A 113 9.76 1.03 15.16
CA ASN A 113 10.30 0.93 16.52
C ASN A 113 11.65 1.62 16.68
N ALA A 114 12.42 1.78 15.59
CA ALA A 114 13.65 2.56 15.56
C ALA A 114 13.41 4.08 15.45
N GLY A 115 12.15 4.53 15.42
CA GLY A 115 11.78 5.94 15.34
C GLY A 115 11.64 6.47 13.91
N GLU A 116 11.76 5.62 12.90
CA GLU A 116 11.58 6.02 11.51
C GLU A 116 10.12 6.34 11.21
N ARG A 117 9.89 7.33 10.34
CA ARG A 117 8.56 7.65 9.81
C ARG A 117 8.35 6.84 8.53
N LEU A 118 7.76 5.66 8.67
CA LEU A 118 7.38 4.79 7.56
C LEU A 118 5.87 4.69 7.50
N ALA A 119 5.22 5.26 6.48
CA ALA A 119 3.80 5.05 6.25
C ALA A 119 3.56 3.95 5.20
N LEU A 120 2.56 3.12 5.48
CA LEU A 120 2.06 2.12 4.54
C LEU A 120 0.83 2.67 3.85
N PHE A 121 0.92 2.79 2.54
CA PHE A 121 -0.19 3.16 1.70
C PHE A 121 -0.78 1.89 1.11
N ILE A 122 -2.03 1.58 1.45
CA ILE A 122 -2.70 0.35 1.06
C ILE A 122 -3.89 0.68 0.16
N TYR A 123 -3.79 0.30 -1.10
CA TYR A 123 -4.96 0.21 -1.97
C TYR A 123 -5.61 -1.16 -1.79
N CYS A 124 -6.91 -1.15 -1.47
CA CYS A 124 -7.71 -2.35 -1.31
C CYS A 124 -9.01 -2.22 -2.11
N SER A 125 -9.10 -2.97 -3.22
CA SER A 125 -10.17 -2.77 -4.20
C SER A 125 -11.56 -3.25 -3.73
N PHE A 126 -11.60 -4.03 -2.65
CA PHE A 126 -12.80 -4.66 -2.11
C PHE A 126 -13.21 -4.13 -0.72
N HIS A 127 -12.39 -3.25 -0.13
CA HIS A 127 -12.72 -2.56 1.12
C HIS A 127 -13.56 -1.32 0.84
N SER A 128 -14.40 -0.90 1.79
CA SER A 128 -15.26 0.27 1.62
C SER A 128 -14.49 1.58 1.48
N ARG A 129 -13.31 1.64 2.11
CA ARG A 129 -12.36 2.75 2.02
C ARG A 129 -11.17 2.28 1.19
N PRO A 130 -11.14 2.51 -0.13
CA PRO A 130 -10.20 1.84 -1.02
C PRO A 130 -8.75 2.29 -0.88
N LEU A 131 -8.50 3.51 -0.40
CA LEU A 131 -7.16 4.03 -0.19
C LEU A 131 -6.97 4.33 1.31
N LEU A 132 -6.19 3.46 1.94
CA LEU A 132 -5.86 3.51 3.35
C LEU A 132 -4.41 3.94 3.51
N CYS A 133 -4.12 4.69 4.55
CA CYS A 133 -2.74 5.07 4.83
C CYS A 133 -2.55 5.24 6.32
N ASP A 134 -1.53 4.62 6.87
CA ASP A 134 -1.18 4.80 8.27
C ASP A 134 0.24 4.27 8.58
N TYR A 135 0.71 4.49 9.80
CA TYR A 135 1.97 3.95 10.30
C TYR A 135 1.80 2.49 10.79
N PRO A 136 2.66 1.54 10.39
CA PRO A 136 2.54 0.15 10.80
C PRO A 136 2.61 0.01 12.32
N ILE A 137 1.61 -0.65 12.89
CA ILE A 137 1.56 -1.04 14.31
C ILE A 137 1.17 -2.52 14.45
N THR A 138 1.48 -3.12 15.59
CA THR A 138 1.32 -4.57 15.79
C THR A 138 -0.15 -4.97 15.86
N GLU A 139 -0.99 -4.07 16.34
CA GLU A 139 -2.43 -4.23 16.61
C GLU A 139 -3.25 -4.49 15.35
N TRP A 140 -2.72 -4.15 14.16
CA TRP A 140 -3.37 -4.49 12.89
C TRP A 140 -3.36 -5.99 12.61
N GLN A 141 -2.47 -6.76 13.24
CA GLN A 141 -2.32 -8.19 12.94
C GLN A 141 -3.48 -9.00 13.53
N GLU A 142 -4.29 -9.59 12.66
CA GLU A 142 -5.41 -10.47 13.05
C GLU A 142 -5.00 -11.92 13.25
N SER A 143 -3.82 -12.27 12.80
CA SER A 143 -3.36 -13.65 12.78
C SER A 143 -1.87 -13.72 13.00
N THR A 144 -1.42 -14.86 13.54
CA THR A 144 -0.02 -15.24 13.50
C THR A 144 0.43 -15.46 12.07
N ARG A 145 1.74 -15.38 11.83
CA ARG A 145 2.39 -15.67 10.54
C ARG A 145 1.78 -16.91 9.87
N GLN A 146 1.19 -16.72 8.70
CA GLN A 146 0.52 -17.77 7.94
C GLN A 146 1.38 -18.17 6.73
N LYS A 147 1.38 -19.46 6.39
CA LYS A 147 2.06 -19.95 5.18
C LYS A 147 1.06 -20.12 4.04
N VAL A 148 1.36 -19.62 2.85
CA VAL A 148 0.63 -20.04 1.65
C VAL A 148 1.02 -21.49 1.38
N ARG A 149 0.10 -22.43 1.62
CA ARG A 149 0.28 -23.82 1.15
C ARG A 149 0.08 -23.84 -0.35
N ALA A 150 1.10 -23.49 -1.12
CA ALA A 150 1.14 -23.86 -2.53
C ALA A 150 1.34 -25.38 -2.61
N THR A 151 0.65 -26.03 -3.56
CA THR A 151 0.93 -27.41 -3.98
C THR A 151 2.43 -27.60 -4.24
N GLN A 152 2.94 -28.84 -4.04
CA GLN A 152 4.32 -29.35 -3.95
C GLN A 152 5.49 -28.71 -4.76
N THR A 153 5.27 -27.70 -5.61
CA THR A 153 6.26 -27.08 -6.50
C THR A 153 6.25 -25.54 -6.50
N GLY A 154 5.40 -24.87 -5.71
CA GLY A 154 5.32 -23.40 -5.67
C GLY A 154 6.13 -22.75 -4.54
N SER A 155 6.70 -21.57 -4.80
CA SER A 155 7.26 -20.70 -3.77
C SER A 155 6.18 -20.33 -2.75
N SER A 156 6.40 -20.68 -1.48
CA SER A 156 5.51 -20.28 -0.39
C SER A 156 6.05 -19.02 0.27
N THR A 157 5.35 -17.91 0.10
CA THR A 157 5.63 -16.67 0.85
C THR A 157 4.75 -16.63 2.09
N ASP A 158 5.36 -16.44 3.24
CA ASP A 158 4.62 -16.26 4.49
C ASP A 158 3.96 -14.87 4.51
N TYR A 159 2.81 -14.74 5.17
CA TYR A 159 2.04 -13.50 5.21
C TYR A 159 1.36 -13.28 6.56
N TYR A 160 0.95 -12.03 6.80
CA TYR A 160 0.00 -11.64 7.83
C TYR A 160 -1.29 -11.14 7.19
N ASN A 161 -2.40 -11.40 7.88
CA ASN A 161 -3.67 -10.72 7.61
C ASN A 161 -3.76 -9.49 8.51
N LEU A 162 -4.01 -8.34 7.91
CA LEU A 162 -4.16 -7.06 8.58
C LEU A 162 -5.64 -6.66 8.63
N ASP A 163 -6.10 -6.20 9.78
CA ASP A 163 -7.40 -5.55 9.95
C ASP A 163 -7.38 -4.14 9.37
N LEU A 164 -7.96 -3.99 8.19
CA LEU A 164 -8.04 -2.72 7.49
C LEU A 164 -9.00 -1.73 8.16
N THR A 165 -9.87 -2.18 9.07
CA THR A 165 -10.78 -1.28 9.78
C THR A 165 -10.05 -0.29 10.68
N GLN A 166 -8.86 -0.68 11.16
CA GLN A 166 -8.05 0.13 12.06
C GLN A 166 -7.28 1.26 11.36
N LEU A 167 -7.13 1.19 10.04
CA LEU A 167 -6.37 2.19 9.28
C LEU A 167 -7.24 3.40 8.98
N ARG A 168 -6.63 4.58 9.01
CA ARG A 168 -7.22 5.82 8.50
C ARG A 168 -7.37 5.77 6.98
N THR A 169 -8.34 6.53 6.45
CA THR A 169 -8.32 6.83 5.02
C THR A 169 -7.10 7.66 4.69
N PHE A 170 -6.65 7.63 3.44
CA PHE A 170 -5.53 8.45 3.04
C PHE A 170 -5.75 9.94 3.33
N SER A 171 -6.92 10.50 3.02
CA SER A 171 -7.22 11.91 3.33
C SER A 171 -7.17 12.23 4.83
N GLN A 172 -7.67 11.34 5.69
CA GLN A 172 -7.60 11.50 7.14
C GLN A 172 -6.14 11.53 7.61
N PHE A 173 -5.34 10.58 7.14
CA PHE A 173 -3.90 10.53 7.42
C PHE A 173 -3.19 11.82 6.98
N MET A 174 -3.49 12.30 5.77
CA MET A 174 -2.89 13.53 5.25
C MET A 174 -3.27 14.77 6.07
N ALA A 175 -4.51 14.85 6.54
CA ALA A 175 -4.96 15.94 7.38
C ALA A 175 -4.30 15.92 8.76
N GLU A 176 -4.23 14.75 9.39
CA GLU A 176 -3.73 14.60 10.75
C GLU A 176 -2.20 14.71 10.85
N GLU A 177 -1.47 14.09 9.91
CA GLU A 177 0.00 14.05 9.96
C GLU A 177 0.67 15.24 9.28
N PHE A 178 -0.01 15.85 8.30
CA PHE A 178 0.58 16.87 7.43
C PHE A 178 -0.25 18.14 7.27
N GLY A 179 -1.40 18.23 7.94
CA GLY A 179 -2.24 19.42 7.91
C GLY A 179 -2.91 19.69 6.55
N VAL A 180 -2.91 18.73 5.62
CA VAL A 180 -3.58 18.89 4.33
C VAL A 180 -5.08 18.71 4.53
N HIS A 181 -5.87 19.76 4.30
CA HIS A 181 -7.30 19.70 4.53
C HIS A 181 -8.01 18.64 3.67
N THR A 182 -8.94 17.90 4.27
CA THR A 182 -9.75 16.89 3.57
C THR A 182 -10.57 17.47 2.42
N GLY A 183 -10.98 18.73 2.53
CA GLY A 183 -11.65 19.45 1.43
C GLY A 183 -10.78 19.65 0.17
N ILE A 184 -9.46 19.52 0.30
CA ILE A 184 -8.49 19.52 -0.82
C ILE A 184 -8.19 18.08 -1.24
N SER A 185 -7.92 17.19 -0.27
CA SER A 185 -7.48 15.85 -0.59
C SER A 185 -8.59 14.95 -1.16
N ASP A 186 -9.82 15.02 -0.63
CA ASP A 186 -10.92 14.14 -1.05
C ASP A 186 -11.30 14.32 -2.54
N PRO A 187 -11.46 15.54 -3.07
CA PRO A 187 -11.72 15.72 -4.51
C PRO A 187 -10.60 15.17 -5.40
N LEU A 188 -9.32 15.37 -5.03
CA LEU A 188 -8.19 14.87 -5.81
C LEU A 188 -8.14 13.33 -5.77
N ILE A 189 -8.43 12.75 -4.62
CA ILE A 189 -8.51 11.29 -4.46
C ILE A 189 -9.66 10.68 -5.25
N ARG A 190 -10.80 11.36 -5.37
CA ARG A 190 -11.89 10.90 -6.25
C ARG A 190 -11.42 10.75 -7.70
N ASN A 191 -10.58 11.66 -8.20
CA ASN A 191 -10.03 11.56 -9.55
C ASN A 191 -9.08 10.36 -9.70
N VAL A 192 -8.26 10.11 -8.68
CA VAL A 192 -7.40 8.91 -8.62
C VAL A 192 -8.26 7.65 -8.64
N LEU A 193 -9.31 7.59 -7.81
CA LEU A 193 -10.21 6.44 -7.73
C LEU A 193 -10.98 6.19 -9.04
N ALA A 194 -11.47 7.24 -9.69
CA ALA A 194 -12.09 7.12 -11.01
C ALA A 194 -11.10 6.56 -12.05
N SER A 195 -9.83 6.97 -12.00
CA SER A 195 -8.78 6.44 -12.87
C SER A 195 -8.47 4.98 -12.56
N VAL A 196 -8.46 4.60 -11.28
CA VAL A 196 -8.27 3.22 -10.82
C VAL A 196 -9.36 2.28 -11.36
N GLN A 197 -10.62 2.72 -11.39
CA GLN A 197 -11.75 1.89 -11.89
C GLN A 197 -11.55 1.40 -13.32
N ILE A 198 -10.91 2.21 -14.16
CA ILE A 198 -10.64 1.86 -15.56
C ILE A 198 -9.23 1.31 -15.78
N HIS A 199 -8.40 1.27 -14.72
CA HIS A 199 -7.00 0.87 -14.84
C HIS A 199 -6.85 -0.66 -14.80
N PRO A 200 -6.35 -1.31 -15.88
CA PRO A 200 -6.42 -2.77 -16.05
C PRO A 200 -5.61 -3.56 -15.01
N LEU A 201 -4.61 -2.93 -14.38
CA LEU A 201 -3.80 -3.55 -13.32
C LEU A 201 -4.41 -3.39 -11.93
N LEU A 202 -5.22 -2.36 -11.67
CA LEU A 202 -5.69 -2.01 -10.32
C LEU A 202 -7.14 -2.42 -10.06
N GLN A 203 -7.80 -2.99 -11.07
CA GLN A 203 -9.13 -3.56 -10.91
C GLN A 203 -9.12 -4.80 -9.99
N THR A 204 -10.26 -5.05 -9.34
CA THR A 204 -10.50 -6.32 -8.64
C THR A 204 -10.68 -7.40 -9.69
N ARG A 205 -10.03 -8.54 -9.48
CA ARG A 205 -10.40 -9.77 -10.16
C ARG A 205 -10.82 -10.74 -9.08
N HIS A 206 -12.05 -11.22 -9.16
CA HIS A 206 -12.50 -12.30 -8.29
C HIS A 206 -11.63 -13.54 -8.55
N ASP A 207 -11.24 -14.25 -7.48
CA ASP A 207 -10.65 -15.59 -7.58
C ASP A 207 -11.59 -16.50 -8.40
N THR A 208 -11.04 -17.43 -9.18
CA THR A 208 -11.83 -18.37 -10.00
C THR A 208 -12.82 -19.22 -9.20
N ARG A 209 -12.60 -19.36 -7.90
CA ARG A 209 -13.45 -20.08 -6.95
C ARG A 209 -14.49 -19.17 -6.28
N SER A 210 -14.45 -17.87 -6.56
CA SER A 210 -15.48 -16.94 -6.12
C SER A 210 -16.81 -17.29 -6.78
N PRO A 211 -17.93 -17.30 -6.05
CA PRO A 211 -19.25 -17.38 -6.67
C PRO A 211 -19.55 -16.20 -7.60
N CYS A 212 -18.80 -15.09 -7.50
CA CYS A 212 -18.90 -13.90 -8.35
C CYS A 212 -17.77 -13.80 -9.39
N HIS A 213 -17.03 -14.89 -9.68
CA HIS A 213 -15.86 -14.84 -10.57
C HIS A 213 -16.16 -14.29 -11.97
N GLU A 214 -17.30 -14.69 -12.53
CA GLU A 214 -17.72 -14.34 -13.89
C GLU A 214 -18.55 -13.05 -13.94
N ASP A 215 -18.81 -12.44 -12.79
CA ASP A 215 -19.66 -11.25 -12.71
C ASP A 215 -18.82 -9.98 -12.93
N LEU A 216 -18.86 -9.48 -14.18
CA LEU A 216 -18.16 -8.27 -14.60
C LEU A 216 -18.67 -7.01 -13.89
N ASP A 217 -19.87 -7.04 -13.31
CA ASP A 217 -20.43 -5.92 -12.57
C ASP A 217 -19.76 -5.75 -11.18
N TYR A 218 -18.92 -6.71 -10.76
CA TYR A 218 -18.18 -6.68 -9.49
C TYR A 218 -16.68 -6.30 -9.64
N ALA A 219 -16.31 -5.68 -10.76
CA ALA A 219 -14.90 -5.45 -11.11
C ALA A 219 -14.14 -4.49 -10.17
N THR A 220 -14.80 -3.62 -9.40
CA THR A 220 -14.15 -2.75 -8.39
C THR A 220 -15.15 -2.18 -7.40
N GLY A 221 -14.81 -2.19 -6.11
CA GLY A 221 -15.37 -1.20 -5.19
C GLY A 221 -16.84 -1.33 -4.85
N PHE A 222 -17.34 -2.56 -4.63
CA PHE A 222 -18.73 -2.85 -4.22
C PHE A 222 -19.23 -1.99 -3.05
N ASN A 223 -18.32 -1.42 -2.25
CA ASN A 223 -18.61 -0.66 -1.04
C ASN A 223 -17.96 0.73 -1.03
N TRP A 224 -17.57 1.31 -2.16
CA TRP A 224 -17.08 2.69 -2.17
C TRP A 224 -18.25 3.60 -1.77
N GLU A 225 -18.40 3.85 -0.47
CA GLU A 225 -19.13 5.00 -0.01
C GLU A 225 -18.31 6.19 -0.52
N ILE A 226 -18.79 6.83 -1.58
CA ILE A 226 -18.34 8.16 -1.94
C ILE A 226 -19.16 9.08 -1.03
N PRO A 227 -18.59 9.62 0.07
CA PRO A 227 -19.28 10.64 0.85
C PRO A 227 -19.49 11.92 0.01
#